data_AF-A0A1L3GRB1-F1
#
_entry.id   AF-A0A1L3GRB1-F1
#
_cell.length_a   1.000
_cell.length_b   1.000
_cell.length_c   1.000
_cell.angle_alpha   90.00
_cell.angle_beta   90.00
_cell.angle_gamma   90.00
#
_symmetry.space_group_name_H-M   'P 1'
#
loop_
_entity.id
_entity.type
_entity.pdbx_description
1 polymer ?
#
loop_
_entity_poly.entity_id
_entity_poly.type
_entity_poly.pdbx_seq_one_letter_code
_entity_poly.pdbx_strand_id
1 'polypeptide(L)'
;MNRSGYVLGLLLFLLTLGGCGSVLSKDALYGVNYEVDYAQLKASPQTYTGKTVIVGGMILENELNNAGTTLEILKYTLDNRDEPQNPDEVNGRFLARTSQLLDPSIYKDGRLVTLVATLKGVESRPLQKISYSYPVFEIVELYLVPERKSEWPGYYPHYYDPWPYWHRYPYWYRHPYWW
;
A
#
# COMPACT_ATOMS: atom_id res chain seq x y z
N MET A 1 37.50 -37.92 -7.75
CA MET A 1 37.04 -36.59 -7.27
C MET A 1 36.00 -36.05 -8.23
N ASN A 2 34.74 -36.07 -7.82
CA ASN A 2 33.57 -35.95 -8.68
C ASN A 2 33.29 -34.48 -9.02
N ARG A 3 33.99 -33.95 -10.04
CA ARG A 3 33.81 -32.58 -10.53
C ARG A 3 32.37 -32.25 -10.94
N SER A 4 31.59 -33.23 -11.43
CA SER A 4 30.18 -33.03 -11.80
C SER A 4 29.25 -32.76 -10.61
N GLY A 5 29.53 -33.29 -9.42
CA GLY A 5 28.68 -33.07 -8.24
C GLY A 5 28.71 -31.61 -7.77
N TYR A 6 29.88 -30.99 -7.88
CA TYR A 6 30.05 -29.58 -7.52
C TYR A 6 29.38 -28.64 -8.52
N VAL A 7 29.42 -28.96 -9.82
CA VAL A 7 28.74 -28.15 -10.85
C VAL A 7 27.22 -28.22 -10.69
N LEU A 8 26.67 -29.40 -10.40
CA LEU A 8 25.24 -29.57 -10.17
C LEU A 8 24.76 -28.90 -8.87
N GLY A 9 25.57 -28.98 -7.81
CA GLY A 9 25.28 -28.29 -6.54
C GLY A 9 25.35 -26.77 -6.64
N LEU A 10 26.28 -26.23 -7.43
CA LEU A 10 26.46 -24.79 -7.63
C LEU A 10 25.35 -24.19 -8.52
N LEU A 11 24.85 -24.95 -9.50
CA LEU A 11 23.67 -24.60 -10.28
C LEU A 11 22.39 -24.59 -9.44
N LEU A 12 22.22 -25.55 -8.51
CA LEU A 12 21.07 -25.61 -7.60
C LEU A 12 21.09 -24.47 -6.56
N PHE A 13 22.28 -24.02 -6.13
CA PHE A 13 22.44 -22.88 -5.22
C PHE A 13 22.20 -21.52 -5.90
N LEU A 14 22.47 -21.39 -7.21
CA LEU A 14 22.12 -20.18 -7.96
C LEU A 14 20.61 -20.00 -8.15
N LEU A 15 19.84 -21.10 -8.16
CA LEU A 15 18.39 -21.09 -8.36
C LEU A 15 17.59 -20.68 -7.11
N THR A 16 18.20 -20.66 -5.92
CA THR A 16 17.54 -20.25 -4.67
C THR A 16 17.71 -18.75 -4.34
N LEU A 17 18.48 -18.01 -5.13
CA LEU A 17 18.67 -16.55 -4.98
C LEU A 17 17.52 -15.72 -5.59
N GLY A 18 16.32 -16.31 -5.69
CA GLY A 18 15.10 -15.61 -6.15
C GLY A 18 14.81 -14.40 -5.27
N GLY A 19 14.97 -13.21 -5.85
CA GLY A 19 15.18 -11.96 -5.13
C GLY A 19 14.01 -11.50 -4.27
N CYS A 20 14.34 -11.07 -3.05
CA CYS A 20 13.64 -9.95 -2.42
C CYS A 20 13.99 -8.68 -3.22
N GLY A 21 13.23 -8.38 -4.27
CA GLY A 21 13.29 -7.10 -4.96
C GLY A 21 12.28 -6.14 -4.34
N SER A 22 12.69 -4.89 -4.08
CA SER A 22 11.75 -3.79 -3.81
C SER A 22 10.84 -3.61 -5.03
N VAL A 23 9.61 -3.16 -4.79
CA VAL A 23 8.61 -2.86 -5.83
C VAL A 23 8.98 -1.61 -6.65
N LEU A 24 9.99 -0.85 -6.22
CA LEU A 24 10.46 0.39 -6.81
C LEU A 24 11.69 0.16 -7.72
N SER A 25 11.83 1.00 -8.74
CA SER A 25 12.98 0.92 -9.66
C SER A 25 14.31 1.23 -8.94
N LYS A 26 15.40 0.59 -9.41
CA LYS A 26 16.74 0.84 -8.86
C LYS A 26 17.17 2.29 -9.04
N ASP A 27 16.75 2.94 -10.12
CA ASP A 27 17.10 4.32 -10.43
C ASP A 27 16.45 5.29 -9.44
N ALA A 28 15.18 5.06 -9.08
CA ALA A 28 14.54 5.87 -8.05
C ALA A 28 15.15 5.65 -6.66
N LEU A 29 15.48 4.39 -6.33
CA LEU A 29 16.11 4.04 -5.06
C LEU A 29 17.51 4.62 -4.89
N TYR A 30 18.23 4.93 -5.98
CA TYR A 30 19.58 5.49 -5.92
C TYR A 30 19.61 6.87 -5.23
N GLY A 31 18.55 7.66 -5.38
CA GLY A 31 18.43 8.98 -4.75
C GLY A 31 17.93 8.97 -3.31
N VAL A 32 17.51 7.82 -2.78
CA VAL A 32 16.88 7.70 -1.45
C VAL A 32 17.90 7.89 -0.35
N ASN A 33 17.53 8.70 0.64
CA ASN A 33 18.25 8.82 1.89
C ASN A 33 17.62 7.91 2.96
N TYR A 34 18.27 6.80 3.25
CA TYR A 34 17.81 5.80 4.24
C TYR A 34 18.10 6.18 5.70
N GLU A 35 18.89 7.24 5.95
CA GLU A 35 19.18 7.72 7.31
C GLU A 35 18.09 8.66 7.84
N VAL A 36 17.23 9.17 6.95
CA VAL A 36 16.15 10.09 7.32
C VAL A 36 14.96 9.29 7.83
N ASP A 37 14.72 9.38 9.14
CA ASP A 37 13.49 8.90 9.76
C ASP A 37 12.32 9.87 9.50
N TYR A 38 11.16 9.31 9.17
CA TYR A 38 9.98 10.11 8.85
C TYR A 38 9.47 10.93 10.06
N ALA A 39 9.53 10.39 11.28
CA ALA A 39 9.04 11.12 12.45
C ALA A 39 9.91 12.36 12.72
N GLN A 40 11.23 12.23 12.53
CA GLN A 40 12.15 13.37 12.57
C GLN A 40 11.87 14.38 11.45
N LEU A 41 11.63 13.90 10.24
CA LEU A 41 11.27 14.73 9.10
C LEU A 41 10.00 15.54 9.37
N LYS A 42 8.95 14.91 9.92
CA LYS A 42 7.70 15.58 10.26
C LYS A 42 7.87 16.60 11.38
N ALA A 43 8.74 16.32 12.35
CA ALA A 43 9.02 17.22 13.47
C ALA A 43 9.81 18.48 13.01
N SER A 44 10.74 18.33 12.07
CA SER A 44 11.65 19.40 11.62
C SER A 44 11.79 19.47 10.08
N PRO A 45 10.71 19.68 9.32
CA PRO A 45 10.67 19.52 7.88
C PRO A 45 11.61 20.46 7.11
N GLN A 46 11.93 21.63 7.68
CA GLN A 46 12.87 22.59 7.09
C GLN A 46 14.28 22.01 6.99
N THR A 47 14.70 21.18 7.95
CA THR A 47 16.02 20.53 7.96
C THR A 47 16.14 19.44 6.90
N TYR A 48 15.03 18.81 6.53
CA TYR A 48 14.98 17.66 5.61
C TYR A 48 14.44 18.03 4.22
N THR A 49 14.18 19.30 3.96
CA THR A 49 13.73 19.75 2.64
C THR A 49 14.78 19.42 1.57
N GLY A 50 14.34 18.89 0.44
CA GLY A 50 15.18 18.39 -0.64
C GLY A 50 15.69 16.95 -0.45
N LYS A 51 15.41 16.31 0.70
CA LYS A 51 15.73 14.89 0.90
C LYS A 51 14.67 14.00 0.24
N THR A 52 15.15 12.95 -0.41
CA THR A 52 14.31 11.92 -1.02
C THR A 52 14.21 10.74 -0.07
N VAL A 53 12.99 10.24 0.15
CA VAL A 53 12.69 9.15 1.07
C VAL A 53 11.71 8.18 0.44
N ILE A 54 11.60 6.97 1.01
CA ILE A 54 10.53 6.04 0.69
C ILE A 54 9.40 6.27 1.71
N VAL A 55 8.20 6.51 1.20
CA VAL A 55 6.98 6.69 2.01
C VAL A 55 5.83 5.99 1.32
N GLY A 56 4.87 5.50 2.10
CA GLY A 56 3.69 4.86 1.53
C GLY A 56 2.51 4.93 2.47
N GLY A 57 1.36 4.54 1.96
CA GLY A 57 0.11 4.78 2.66
C GLY A 57 -1.13 4.53 1.83
N MET A 58 -2.26 4.87 2.42
CA MET A 58 -3.57 4.80 1.79
C MET A 58 -3.95 6.17 1.23
N ILE A 59 -4.36 6.22 -0.04
CA ILE A 59 -4.93 7.41 -0.65
C ILE A 59 -6.25 7.74 0.06
N LEU A 60 -6.37 8.97 0.55
CA LEU A 60 -7.59 9.52 1.13
C LEU A 60 -8.33 10.41 0.14
N GLU A 61 -7.58 11.16 -0.68
CA GLU A 61 -8.14 12.06 -1.68
C GLU A 61 -7.19 12.19 -2.89
N ASN A 62 -7.77 12.37 -4.07
CA ASN A 62 -7.07 12.63 -5.32
C ASN A 62 -7.62 13.91 -5.96
N GLU A 63 -6.88 15.00 -5.80
CA GLU A 63 -7.19 16.29 -6.41
C GLU A 63 -6.46 16.40 -7.76
N LEU A 64 -7.23 16.36 -8.85
CA LEU A 64 -6.73 16.57 -10.21
C LEU A 64 -6.97 18.01 -10.66
N ASN A 65 -5.93 18.67 -11.19
CA ASN A 65 -6.04 20.00 -11.78
C ASN A 65 -5.08 20.17 -12.99
N ASN A 66 -5.07 21.35 -13.59
CA ASN A 66 -4.25 21.63 -14.78
C ASN A 66 -2.73 21.53 -14.55
N ALA A 67 -2.26 21.63 -13.30
CA ALA A 67 -0.85 21.50 -12.96
C ALA A 67 -0.44 20.03 -12.71
N GLY A 68 -1.40 19.11 -12.58
CA GLY A 68 -1.15 17.70 -12.30
C GLY A 68 -2.06 17.15 -11.20
N THR A 69 -1.53 16.21 -10.43
CA THR A 69 -2.25 15.52 -9.35
C THR A 69 -1.66 15.85 -7.98
N THR A 70 -2.53 16.08 -7.00
CA THR A 70 -2.18 16.05 -5.58
C THR A 70 -2.93 14.91 -4.90
N LEU A 71 -2.19 13.97 -4.31
CA LEU A 71 -2.74 12.91 -3.48
C LEU A 71 -2.61 13.29 -2.00
N GLU A 72 -3.70 13.24 -1.25
CA GLU A 72 -3.66 13.20 0.22
C GLU A 72 -3.56 11.74 0.66
N ILE A 73 -2.52 11.43 1.44
CA ILE A 73 -2.20 10.05 1.81
C ILE A 73 -2.10 9.95 3.34
N LEU A 74 -2.80 8.97 3.91
CA LEU A 74 -2.58 8.52 5.28
C LEU A 74 -1.33 7.64 5.30
N LYS A 75 -0.31 8.01 6.06
CA LYS A 75 0.93 7.25 6.14
C LYS A 75 0.68 5.86 6.73
N TYR A 76 1.37 4.87 6.19
CA TYR A 76 1.45 3.52 6.72
C TYR A 76 2.90 3.17 7.06
N THR A 77 3.09 2.23 7.99
CA THR A 77 4.37 1.54 8.15
C THR A 77 4.64 0.68 6.92
N LEU A 78 5.88 0.66 6.45
CA LEU A 78 6.30 -0.18 5.33
C LEU A 78 7.05 -1.41 5.84
N ASP A 79 6.95 -2.53 5.12
CA ASP A 79 7.78 -3.70 5.36
C ASP A 79 9.12 -3.64 4.59
N ASN A 80 9.89 -4.74 4.63
CA ASN A 80 11.18 -4.84 3.94
C ASN A 80 11.08 -4.85 2.39
N ARG A 81 9.86 -4.88 1.84
CA ARG A 81 9.58 -4.79 0.40
C ARG A 81 8.94 -3.45 0.02
N ASP A 82 8.94 -2.50 0.97
CA ASP A 82 8.31 -1.20 0.87
C ASP A 82 6.78 -1.28 0.72
N GLU A 83 6.14 -2.38 1.13
CA GLU A 83 4.68 -2.53 1.06
C GLU A 83 3.99 -1.96 2.31
N PRO A 84 2.92 -1.16 2.18
CA PRO A 84 2.15 -0.64 3.30
C PRO A 84 1.49 -1.75 4.13
N GLN A 85 1.75 -1.77 5.45
CA GLN A 85 1.24 -2.78 6.38
C GLN A 85 0.11 -2.27 7.27
N ASN A 86 0.39 -1.25 8.10
CA ASN A 86 -0.55 -0.73 9.09
C ASN A 86 -0.61 0.80 9.04
N PRO A 87 -1.78 1.41 9.32
CA PRO A 87 -1.88 2.86 9.47
C PRO A 87 -0.92 3.39 10.53
N ASP A 88 -0.22 4.47 10.22
CA ASP A 88 0.66 5.19 11.15
C ASP A 88 -0.06 6.44 11.65
N GLU A 89 -0.91 6.26 12.66
CA GLU A 89 -1.74 7.34 13.23
C GLU A 89 -0.91 8.47 13.83
N VAL A 90 0.32 8.19 14.29
CA VAL A 90 1.22 9.18 14.90
C VAL A 90 1.78 10.13 13.84
N ASN A 91 2.26 9.56 12.75
CA ASN A 91 2.87 10.33 11.66
C ASN A 91 1.83 10.85 10.66
N GLY A 92 0.59 10.38 10.72
CA GLY A 92 -0.59 11.05 10.17
C GLY A 92 -0.56 11.16 8.64
N ARG A 93 -0.92 12.35 8.13
CA ARG A 93 -1.15 12.60 6.71
C ARG A 93 -0.04 13.42 6.06
N PHE A 94 0.17 13.18 4.77
CA PHE A 94 1.05 13.99 3.90
C PHE A 94 0.43 14.18 2.52
N LEU A 95 0.95 15.17 1.79
CA LEU A 95 0.57 15.44 0.40
C LEU A 95 1.68 14.96 -0.53
N ALA A 96 1.30 14.31 -1.63
CA ALA A 96 2.22 13.89 -2.68
C ALA A 96 1.78 14.49 -4.02
N ARG A 97 2.69 15.20 -4.70
CA ARG A 97 2.41 15.95 -5.92
C ARG A 97 3.17 15.39 -7.10
N THR A 98 2.53 15.39 -8.25
CA THR A 98 3.14 15.07 -9.55
C THR A 98 2.50 15.93 -10.64
N SER A 99 3.26 16.25 -11.69
CA SER A 99 2.73 16.89 -12.89
C SER A 99 1.92 15.91 -13.77
N GLN A 100 2.00 14.61 -13.48
CA GLN A 100 1.20 13.60 -14.17
C GLN A 100 -0.27 13.68 -13.76
N LEU A 101 -1.15 13.39 -14.71
CA LEU A 101 -2.59 13.28 -14.48
C LEU A 101 -2.91 11.83 -14.09
N LEU A 102 -3.07 11.59 -12.79
CA LEU A 102 -3.39 10.28 -12.24
C LEU A 102 -4.91 10.14 -12.16
N ASP A 103 -5.49 9.29 -13.00
CA ASP A 103 -6.94 9.08 -13.09
C ASP A 103 -7.55 8.75 -11.70
N PRO A 104 -8.47 9.57 -11.17
CA PRO A 104 -9.13 9.33 -9.88
C PRO A 104 -9.89 8.00 -9.80
N SER A 105 -10.25 7.39 -10.94
CA SER A 105 -10.88 6.07 -10.99
C SER A 105 -9.89 4.93 -10.69
N ILE A 106 -8.61 5.14 -11.00
CA ILE A 106 -7.52 4.19 -10.74
C ILE A 106 -6.91 4.49 -9.37
N TYR A 107 -6.54 5.74 -9.14
CA TYR A 107 -5.95 6.26 -7.91
C TYR A 107 -7.04 6.83 -7.00
N LYS A 108 -8.05 6.00 -6.75
CA LYS A 108 -9.19 6.32 -5.88
C LYS A 108 -8.81 6.20 -4.40
N ASP A 109 -9.70 6.71 -3.55
CA ASP A 109 -9.63 6.52 -2.11
C ASP A 109 -9.57 5.04 -1.71
N GLY A 110 -8.84 4.74 -0.64
CA GLY A 110 -8.65 3.38 -0.14
C GLY A 110 -7.55 2.58 -0.84
N ARG A 111 -6.99 3.06 -1.95
CA ARG A 111 -5.86 2.41 -2.63
C ARG A 111 -4.57 2.60 -1.85
N LEU A 112 -3.76 1.54 -1.76
CA LEU A 112 -2.43 1.58 -1.16
C LEU A 112 -1.37 1.94 -2.20
N VAL A 113 -0.44 2.82 -1.81
CA VAL A 113 0.67 3.26 -2.65
C VAL A 113 1.98 3.27 -1.87
N THR A 114 3.07 3.07 -2.61
CA THR A 114 4.45 3.25 -2.15
C THR A 114 5.13 4.23 -3.08
N LEU A 115 5.84 5.20 -2.52
CA LEU A 115 6.44 6.31 -3.24
C LEU A 115 7.92 6.41 -2.92
N VAL A 116 8.73 6.68 -3.95
CA VAL A 116 9.97 7.45 -3.76
C VAL A 116 9.62 8.91 -3.97
N ALA A 117 9.86 9.74 -2.96
CA ALA A 117 9.41 11.12 -3.02
C ALA A 117 10.37 12.09 -2.32
N THR A 118 10.50 13.29 -2.87
CA THR A 118 11.37 14.35 -2.35
C THR A 118 10.56 15.33 -1.53
N LEU A 119 10.95 15.58 -0.27
CA LEU A 119 10.29 16.59 0.55
C LEU A 119 10.53 17.99 -0.03
N LYS A 120 9.47 18.73 -0.35
CA LYS A 120 9.55 20.12 -0.84
C LYS A 120 9.25 21.15 0.22
N GLY A 121 8.58 20.76 1.30
CA GLY A 121 8.28 21.64 2.41
C GLY A 121 7.02 21.22 3.14
N VAL A 122 6.28 22.21 3.63
CA VAL A 122 5.06 22.03 4.42
C VAL A 122 3.97 22.94 3.89
N GLU A 123 2.74 22.45 3.87
CA GLU A 123 1.56 23.23 3.52
C GLU A 123 0.51 23.11 4.61
N SER A 124 -0.03 24.24 5.06
CA SER A 124 -1.11 24.24 6.04
C SER A 124 -2.44 24.21 5.29
N ARG A 125 -3.24 23.16 5.53
CA ARG A 125 -4.60 23.04 4.99
C ARG A 125 -5.61 22.82 6.11
N PRO A 126 -6.87 23.23 5.93
CA PRO A 126 -7.92 22.88 6.88
C PRO A 126 -8.15 21.36 6.85
N LEU A 127 -8.10 20.74 8.02
CA LEU A 127 -8.56 19.38 8.24
C LEU A 127 -9.75 19.44 9.20
N GLN A 128 -10.95 19.31 8.63
CA GLN A 128 -12.21 19.54 9.35
C GLN A 128 -12.23 20.93 10.02
N LYS A 129 -12.17 20.99 11.36
CA LYS A 129 -12.26 22.22 12.16
C LYS A 129 -10.89 22.73 12.64
N ILE A 130 -9.80 22.09 12.24
CA ILE A 130 -8.44 22.47 12.63
C ILE A 130 -7.59 22.81 11.41
N SER A 131 -6.53 23.58 11.60
CA SER A 131 -5.47 23.74 10.59
C SER A 131 -4.43 22.65 10.81
N TYR A 132 -4.11 21.87 9.76
CA TYR A 132 -3.13 20.80 9.81
C TYR A 132 -1.97 21.12 8.86
N SER A 133 -0.74 20.91 9.34
CA SER A 133 0.49 21.14 8.57
C SER A 133 0.94 19.84 7.91
N TYR A 134 0.72 19.74 6.60
CA TYR A 134 1.08 18.58 5.79
C TYR A 134 2.53 18.69 5.30
N PRO A 135 3.38 17.67 5.53
CA PRO A 135 4.57 17.50 4.71
C PRO A 135 4.16 17.36 3.24
N VAL A 136 4.85 18.07 2.36
CA VAL A 136 4.56 18.05 0.91
C VAL A 136 5.72 17.42 0.18
N PHE A 137 5.43 16.32 -0.50
CA PHE A 137 6.38 15.58 -1.30
C PHE A 137 6.14 15.79 -2.80
N GLU A 138 7.22 15.87 -3.58
CA GLU A 138 7.19 15.66 -5.02
C GLU A 138 7.47 14.19 -5.31
N ILE A 139 6.61 13.56 -6.09
CA ILE A 139 6.71 12.15 -6.46
C ILE A 139 7.85 12.00 -7.48
N VAL A 140 8.81 11.14 -7.16
CA VAL A 140 9.86 10.69 -8.09
C VAL A 140 9.40 9.40 -8.77
N GLU A 141 8.90 8.45 -7.97
CA GLU A 141 8.29 7.22 -8.45
C GLU A 141 7.09 6.86 -7.59
N LEU A 142 6.06 6.32 -8.21
CA LEU A 142 4.85 5.85 -7.54
C LEU A 142 4.57 4.41 -7.97
N TYR A 143 4.46 3.54 -6.98
CA TYR A 143 3.96 2.19 -7.12
C TYR A 143 2.56 2.08 -6.52
N LEU A 144 1.59 1.66 -7.34
CA LEU A 144 0.23 1.40 -6.91
C LEU A 144 0.13 -0.08 -6.53
N VAL A 145 -0.11 -0.34 -5.24
CA VAL A 145 -0.18 -1.71 -4.73
C VAL A 145 -1.40 -2.41 -5.34
N PRO A 146 -1.22 -3.61 -5.92
CA PRO A 146 -2.34 -4.40 -6.42
C PRO A 146 -3.32 -4.69 -5.29
N GLU A 147 -4.62 -4.57 -5.59
CA GLU A 147 -5.62 -5.06 -4.66
C GLU A 147 -5.45 -6.58 -4.57
N ARG A 148 -5.12 -7.08 -3.37
CA ARG A 148 -5.23 -8.51 -3.09
C ARG A 148 -6.71 -8.82 -3.23
N LYS A 149 -7.12 -9.40 -4.36
CA LYS A 149 -8.39 -10.10 -4.46
C LYS A 149 -8.35 -11.07 -3.30
N SER A 150 -9.14 -10.82 -2.26
CA SER A 150 -9.28 -11.80 -1.22
C SER A 150 -9.86 -13.03 -1.91
N GLU A 151 -9.01 -14.02 -2.17
CA GLU A 151 -9.44 -15.37 -2.47
C GLU A 151 -10.19 -15.83 -1.23
N TRP A 152 -11.42 -15.40 -1.06
CA TRP A 152 -12.37 -16.19 -0.32
C TRP A 152 -12.72 -17.30 -1.30
N PRO A 153 -12.26 -18.54 -1.08
CA PRO A 153 -12.95 -19.66 -1.66
C PRO A 153 -14.35 -19.64 -1.02
N GLY A 154 -15.30 -19.00 -1.67
CA GLY A 154 -16.73 -19.20 -1.43
C GLY A 154 -17.17 -20.59 -1.87
N TYR A 155 -16.29 -21.58 -1.76
CA TYR A 155 -16.58 -22.99 -1.96
C TYR A 155 -16.64 -23.60 -0.56
N TYR A 156 -17.81 -23.47 0.08
CA TYR A 156 -18.17 -24.43 1.11
C TYR A 156 -18.20 -25.79 0.41
N PRO A 157 -17.29 -26.73 0.72
CA PRO A 157 -17.46 -28.09 0.24
C PRO A 157 -18.77 -28.56 0.86
N HIS A 158 -19.76 -28.83 0.02
CA HIS A 158 -20.90 -29.63 0.43
C HIS A 158 -20.32 -30.91 1.02
N TYR A 159 -20.25 -30.98 2.35
CA TYR A 159 -19.96 -32.22 3.04
C TYR A 159 -21.10 -33.15 2.65
N TYR A 160 -20.76 -34.11 1.82
CA TYR A 160 -21.63 -35.19 1.40
C TYR A 160 -21.81 -36.04 2.66
N ASP A 161 -22.78 -35.70 3.51
CA ASP A 161 -23.20 -36.58 4.58
C ASP A 161 -23.79 -37.84 3.92
N PRO A 162 -23.11 -38.99 4.01
CA PRO A 162 -23.76 -40.25 3.73
C PRO A 162 -24.62 -40.53 4.96
N TRP A 163 -25.88 -40.92 4.79
CA TRP A 163 -26.60 -41.94 5.58
C TRP A 163 -28.11 -41.68 5.54
N PRO A 164 -28.92 -42.77 5.55
CA PRO A 164 -30.20 -42.76 4.85
C PRO A 164 -31.39 -42.95 5.82
N TYR A 165 -32.59 -42.69 5.29
CA TYR A 165 -33.92 -43.04 5.81
C TYR A 165 -34.70 -42.06 6.75
N TRP A 166 -35.66 -41.35 6.14
CA TRP A 166 -37.05 -40.98 6.52
C TRP A 166 -37.40 -40.44 7.93
N HIS A 167 -38.14 -39.32 7.95
CA HIS A 167 -39.56 -39.19 8.38
C HIS A 167 -40.11 -37.80 7.94
N ARG A 168 -41.18 -37.70 7.12
CA ARG A 168 -42.60 -37.41 7.53
C ARG A 168 -42.67 -36.26 8.56
N TYR A 169 -43.32 -35.10 8.41
CA TYR A 169 -44.48 -34.62 7.65
C TYR A 169 -44.36 -33.07 7.50
N PRO A 170 -45.20 -32.42 6.67
CA PRO A 170 -45.23 -30.99 6.36
C PRO A 170 -46.00 -30.20 7.43
N TYR A 171 -45.87 -28.87 7.42
CA TYR A 171 -46.96 -27.88 7.50
C TYR A 171 -46.38 -26.53 7.93
N TRP A 172 -46.45 -25.58 7.00
CA TRP A 172 -46.82 -24.17 7.18
C TRP A 172 -46.86 -23.65 8.61
N TYR A 173 -45.94 -22.73 8.93
CA TYR A 173 -46.22 -21.65 9.88
C TYR A 173 -45.94 -20.30 9.22
N ARG A 174 -47.05 -19.71 8.77
CA ARG A 174 -47.28 -18.28 8.62
C ARG A 174 -46.86 -17.59 9.92
N HIS A 175 -46.07 -16.51 9.87
CA HIS A 175 -46.50 -15.23 10.46
C HIS A 175 -45.61 -14.06 10.01
N PRO A 176 -46.16 -12.82 9.96
CA PRO A 176 -45.74 -11.75 9.08
C PRO A 176 -45.17 -10.50 9.80
N TYR A 177 -44.51 -9.65 9.00
CA TYR A 177 -44.55 -8.17 8.97
C TYR A 177 -44.36 -7.28 10.24
N TRP A 178 -43.38 -6.37 10.10
CA TRP A 178 -43.19 -5.00 10.65
C TRP A 178 -43.10 -4.77 12.17
N TRP A 179 -41.97 -4.18 12.60
CA TRP A 179 -41.86 -2.77 13.03
C TRP A 179 -40.50 -2.24 12.60
#